data_AF-A0A420W4W6-F1
#
_entry.id   AF-A0A420W4W6-F1
#
_cell.length_a   1.000
_cell.length_b   1.000
_cell.length_c   1.000
_cell.angle_alpha   90.00
_cell.angle_beta   90.00
_cell.angle_gamma   90.00
#
_symmetry.space_group_name_H-M   'P 1'
#
loop_
_entity.id
_entity.type
_entity.pdbx_description
1 polymer ?
#
loop_
_entity_poly.entity_id
_entity_poly.type
_entity_poly.pdbx_seq_one_letter_code
_entity_poly.pdbx_strand_id
1 'polypeptide(L)'
;MRKIAILSFIAVSVFHHHCIGQSLPSKDSLAEKMLIYQLPNGAWPKQLVDKSVVDYQRPITKEILQKIKKTAIDHATLDNNATTREINGLIKAFKDTKNPAYLTAAEKGIAYILSAQYENGGFPQYYPNKSLYRAEITYNDNVMINALLVLYKVVIKQDGFEFINPIFVSKAQTAVEKGIACILKTQVMQDGKRSIWAAQYDQHTLVPAQARKFEPASLSTSESVAIVRFLMMQPATPAIQQAIEQAIQWFQQNDIEGYRFDRVQNKLTKEYERRLVADSTSTIWARFYDLFDNRPLFGDRDNTVKYNFEDVSVERRNGYAWFGNWPEKLIEKDFPKWKKQYKIQ
;
A
#
# COMPACT_ATOMS: atom_id res chain seq x y z
N MET A 1 -69.25 -66.21 -21.32
CA MET A 1 -67.99 -65.60 -21.81
C MET A 1 -68.09 -64.08 -21.70
N ARG A 2 -67.57 -63.46 -20.63
CA ARG A 2 -67.52 -62.01 -20.46
C ARG A 2 -66.09 -61.54 -20.75
N LYS A 3 -65.91 -60.68 -21.75
CA LYS A 3 -64.62 -60.05 -22.08
C LYS A 3 -64.39 -58.86 -21.16
N ILE A 4 -63.25 -58.84 -20.46
CA ILE A 4 -62.74 -57.70 -19.70
C ILE A 4 -61.72 -57.00 -20.60
N ALA A 5 -61.95 -55.72 -20.90
CA ALA A 5 -61.01 -54.86 -21.60
C ALA A 5 -60.15 -54.12 -20.56
N ILE A 6 -58.83 -54.28 -20.65
CA ILE A 6 -57.84 -53.57 -19.84
C ILE A 6 -57.38 -52.36 -20.67
N LEU A 7 -57.67 -51.14 -20.19
CA LEU A 7 -57.09 -49.91 -20.72
C LEU A 7 -55.76 -49.63 -20.01
N SER A 8 -54.67 -49.59 -20.78
CA SER A 8 -53.37 -49.11 -20.31
C SER A 8 -53.27 -47.59 -20.51
N PHE A 9 -53.06 -46.85 -19.42
CA PHE A 9 -52.69 -45.43 -19.46
C PHE A 9 -51.18 -45.30 -19.61
N ILE A 10 -50.71 -44.70 -20.70
CA ILE A 10 -49.32 -44.28 -20.90
C ILE A 10 -49.21 -42.85 -20.36
N ALA A 11 -48.47 -42.67 -19.26
CA ALA A 11 -48.14 -41.35 -18.72
C ALA A 11 -46.88 -40.82 -19.43
N VAL A 12 -47.06 -39.85 -20.33
CA VAL A 12 -45.96 -39.09 -20.94
C VAL A 12 -45.49 -38.03 -19.94
N SER A 13 -44.29 -38.21 -19.39
CA SER A 13 -43.63 -37.23 -18.52
C SER A 13 -42.87 -36.22 -19.37
N VAL A 14 -43.41 -35.01 -19.47
CA VAL A 14 -42.77 -33.87 -20.15
C VAL A 14 -41.75 -33.23 -19.20
N PHE A 15 -40.47 -33.55 -19.37
CA PHE A 15 -39.37 -32.85 -18.70
C PHE A 15 -39.28 -31.40 -19.21
N HIS A 16 -39.85 -30.47 -18.46
CA HIS A 16 -39.66 -29.04 -18.66
C HIS A 16 -38.22 -28.66 -18.27
N HIS A 17 -37.33 -28.59 -19.26
CA HIS A 17 -36.03 -27.94 -19.11
C HIS A 17 -36.28 -26.44 -18.86
N HIS A 18 -36.23 -26.04 -17.60
CA HIS A 18 -36.16 -24.64 -17.24
C HIS A 18 -34.78 -24.12 -17.66
N CYS A 19 -34.70 -23.52 -18.85
CA CYS A 19 -33.65 -22.57 -19.20
C CYS A 19 -33.80 -21.37 -18.26
N ILE A 20 -33.17 -21.43 -17.09
CA ILE A 20 -32.94 -20.25 -16.27
C ILE A 20 -31.95 -19.39 -17.05
N GLY A 21 -32.45 -18.38 -17.74
CA GLY A 21 -31.60 -17.35 -18.32
C GLY A 21 -30.82 -16.69 -17.19
N GLN A 22 -29.51 -16.97 -17.10
CA GLN A 22 -28.65 -16.23 -16.18
C GLN A 22 -28.66 -14.77 -16.62
N SER A 23 -29.24 -13.90 -15.79
CA SER A 23 -29.14 -12.46 -15.99
C SER A 23 -27.66 -12.08 -16.04
N LEU A 24 -27.29 -11.24 -17.00
CA LEU A 24 -25.92 -10.73 -17.10
C LEU A 24 -25.54 -10.06 -15.76
N PRO A 25 -24.35 -10.32 -15.22
CA PRO A 25 -23.92 -9.70 -13.98
C PRO A 25 -23.98 -8.17 -14.09
N SER A 26 -24.43 -7.52 -13.02
CA SER A 26 -24.35 -6.06 -12.92
C SER A 26 -22.89 -5.60 -13.07
N LYS A 27 -22.69 -4.40 -13.61
CA LYS A 27 -21.36 -3.86 -13.88
C LYS A 27 -21.10 -2.60 -13.07
N ASP A 28 -19.91 -2.51 -12.51
CA ASP A 28 -19.40 -1.30 -11.87
C ASP A 28 -18.43 -0.58 -12.84
N SER A 29 -18.70 0.70 -13.12
CA SER A 29 -17.95 1.43 -14.15
C SER A 29 -16.46 1.61 -13.83
N LEU A 30 -16.08 1.67 -12.55
CA LEU A 30 -14.69 1.75 -12.13
C LEU A 30 -14.03 0.37 -12.23
N ALA A 31 -14.71 -0.68 -11.77
CA ALA A 31 -14.23 -2.05 -11.85
C ALA A 31 -13.99 -2.52 -13.30
N GLU A 32 -14.89 -2.18 -14.23
CA GLU A 32 -14.69 -2.47 -15.66
C GLU A 32 -13.40 -1.82 -16.19
N LYS A 33 -13.07 -0.59 -15.76
CA LYS A 33 -11.80 0.04 -16.11
C LYS A 33 -10.63 -0.69 -15.46
N MET A 34 -10.71 -1.02 -14.17
CA MET A 34 -9.66 -1.78 -13.49
C MET A 34 -9.34 -3.10 -14.21
N LEU A 35 -10.35 -3.84 -14.67
CA LEU A 35 -10.14 -5.05 -15.47
C LEU A 35 -9.34 -4.79 -16.75
N ILE A 36 -9.62 -3.69 -17.46
CA ILE A 36 -8.93 -3.34 -18.72
C ILE A 36 -7.44 -3.05 -18.47
N TYR A 37 -7.08 -2.44 -17.34
CA TYR A 37 -5.69 -2.09 -17.01
C TYR A 37 -4.89 -3.25 -16.39
N GLN A 38 -5.52 -4.38 -16.06
CA GLN A 38 -4.82 -5.51 -15.42
C GLN A 38 -3.80 -6.12 -16.39
N LEU A 39 -2.56 -6.29 -15.92
CA LEU A 39 -1.47 -6.89 -16.69
C LEU A 39 -1.58 -8.43 -16.68
N PRO A 40 -0.95 -9.12 -17.65
CA PRO A 40 -1.01 -10.58 -17.71
C PRO A 40 -0.53 -11.34 -16.46
N ASN A 41 0.36 -10.73 -15.66
CA ASN A 41 0.84 -11.29 -14.39
C ASN A 41 -0.11 -11.01 -13.19
N GLY A 42 -1.27 -10.40 -13.42
CA GLY A 42 -2.30 -10.14 -12.40
C GLY A 42 -2.18 -8.80 -11.67
N ALA A 43 -1.07 -8.08 -11.82
CA ALA A 43 -0.86 -6.77 -11.23
C ALA A 43 -1.40 -5.62 -12.08
N TRP A 44 -1.25 -4.40 -11.54
CA TRP A 44 -1.55 -3.16 -12.23
C TRP A 44 -0.33 -2.25 -12.31
N PRO A 45 -0.21 -1.46 -13.39
CA PRO A 45 0.78 -0.42 -13.47
C PRO A 45 0.28 0.87 -12.80
N LYS A 46 1.19 1.68 -12.27
CA LYS A 46 0.89 3.09 -11.93
C LYS A 46 0.99 4.02 -13.14
N GLN A 47 1.76 3.61 -14.15
CA GLN A 47 2.05 4.35 -15.36
C GLN A 47 2.08 3.41 -16.56
N LEU A 48 1.56 3.87 -17.70
CA LEU A 48 1.62 3.14 -18.96
C LEU A 48 3.01 3.26 -19.60
N VAL A 49 3.20 2.56 -20.72
CA VAL A 49 4.48 2.50 -21.45
C VAL A 49 5.05 3.87 -21.89
N ASP A 50 4.19 4.86 -22.09
CA ASP A 50 4.58 6.24 -22.41
C ASP A 50 4.77 7.14 -21.17
N LYS A 51 4.81 6.54 -19.97
CA LYS A 51 4.89 7.21 -18.66
C LYS A 51 3.64 8.00 -18.26
N SER A 52 2.55 7.94 -19.04
CA SER A 52 1.28 8.52 -18.61
C SER A 52 0.75 7.81 -17.37
N VAL A 53 0.28 8.58 -16.40
CA VAL A 53 -0.25 8.04 -15.13
C VAL A 53 -1.60 7.38 -15.37
N VAL A 54 -1.82 6.23 -14.74
CA VAL A 54 -3.12 5.55 -14.76
C VAL A 54 -4.15 6.41 -14.01
N ASP A 55 -5.22 6.77 -14.71
CA ASP A 55 -6.28 7.63 -14.21
C ASP A 55 -7.64 7.06 -14.63
N TYR A 56 -8.34 6.45 -13.68
CA TYR A 56 -9.64 5.82 -13.92
C TYR A 56 -10.78 6.81 -14.14
N GLN A 57 -10.57 8.11 -13.92
CA GLN A 57 -11.59 9.13 -14.22
C GLN A 57 -11.68 9.38 -15.73
N ARG A 58 -10.58 9.15 -16.46
CA ARG A 58 -10.54 9.35 -17.92
C ARG A 58 -11.35 8.27 -18.67
N PRO A 59 -11.95 8.61 -19.82
CA PRO A 59 -12.58 7.62 -20.68
C PRO A 59 -11.54 6.69 -21.32
N ILE A 60 -11.93 5.45 -21.62
CA ILE A 60 -11.08 4.50 -22.35
C ILE A 60 -11.22 4.76 -23.85
N THR A 61 -10.37 5.63 -24.39
CA THR A 61 -10.29 5.88 -25.83
C THR A 61 -9.52 4.76 -26.55
N LYS A 62 -9.60 4.70 -27.88
CA LYS A 62 -8.83 3.73 -28.68
C LYS A 62 -7.32 3.89 -28.46
N GLU A 63 -6.85 5.12 -28.33
CA GLU A 63 -5.45 5.47 -28.11
C GLU A 63 -4.98 4.98 -26.72
N ILE A 64 -5.78 5.21 -25.68
CA ILE A 64 -5.49 4.71 -24.33
C ILE A 64 -5.48 3.18 -24.34
N LEU A 65 -6.46 2.53 -24.96
CA LEU A 65 -6.50 1.07 -25.05
C LEU A 65 -5.26 0.48 -25.73
N GLN A 66 -4.75 1.13 -26.78
CA GLN A 66 -3.49 0.71 -27.42
C GLN A 66 -2.29 0.85 -26.48
N LYS A 67 -2.22 1.91 -25.69
CA LYS A 67 -1.14 2.12 -24.70
C LYS A 67 -1.20 1.08 -23.58
N ILE A 68 -2.40 0.76 -23.10
CA ILE A 68 -2.61 -0.31 -22.10
C ILE A 68 -2.13 -1.64 -22.66
N LYS A 69 -2.54 -2.02 -23.88
CA LYS A 69 -2.11 -3.28 -24.52
C LYS A 69 -0.60 -3.39 -24.73
N LYS A 70 0.09 -2.26 -24.93
CA LYS A 70 1.55 -2.19 -25.08
C LYS A 70 2.30 -2.15 -23.74
N THR A 71 1.59 -1.99 -22.63
CA THR A 71 2.19 -1.91 -21.29
C THR A 71 2.54 -3.32 -20.81
N ALA A 72 3.83 -3.61 -20.68
CA ALA A 72 4.34 -4.93 -20.30
C ALA A 72 4.31 -5.15 -18.79
N ILE A 73 4.53 -6.41 -18.39
CA ILE A 73 4.58 -6.83 -16.98
C ILE A 73 5.65 -6.11 -16.16
N ASP A 74 6.70 -5.56 -16.78
CA ASP A 74 7.73 -4.78 -16.11
C ASP A 74 7.24 -3.44 -15.52
N HIS A 75 6.00 -3.04 -15.84
CA HIS A 75 5.33 -1.89 -15.22
C HIS A 75 4.43 -2.26 -14.05
N ALA A 76 4.27 -3.56 -13.74
CA ALA A 76 3.59 -4.02 -12.53
C ALA A 76 4.31 -3.49 -11.28
N THR A 77 3.53 -2.89 -10.38
CA THR A 77 4.07 -2.21 -9.21
C THR A 77 3.08 -2.18 -8.06
N LEU A 78 3.61 -2.04 -6.86
CA LEU A 78 2.86 -1.78 -5.63
C LEU A 78 2.87 -0.28 -5.25
N ASP A 79 3.64 0.52 -5.99
CA ASP A 79 3.85 1.95 -5.74
C ASP A 79 2.62 2.80 -6.06
N ASN A 80 2.47 3.93 -5.38
CA ASN A 80 1.28 4.81 -5.46
C ASN A 80 -0.06 4.05 -5.30
N ASN A 81 -0.08 3.03 -4.45
CA ASN A 81 -1.20 2.11 -4.23
C ASN A 81 -1.61 1.28 -5.45
N ALA A 82 -0.79 1.21 -6.51
CA ALA A 82 -1.08 0.33 -7.63
C ALA A 82 -1.14 -1.14 -7.17
N THR A 83 -1.96 -1.93 -7.86
CA THR A 83 -2.31 -3.30 -7.52
C THR A 83 -3.18 -3.42 -6.26
N THR A 84 -2.80 -2.81 -5.14
CA THR A 84 -3.56 -2.90 -3.88
C THR A 84 -4.87 -2.12 -3.93
N ARG A 85 -4.89 -0.92 -4.55
CA ARG A 85 -6.12 -0.15 -4.80
C ARG A 85 -7.10 -0.93 -5.66
N GLU A 86 -6.61 -1.54 -6.73
CA GLU A 86 -7.44 -2.28 -7.68
C GLU A 86 -8.02 -3.55 -7.05
N ILE A 87 -7.24 -4.30 -6.28
CA ILE A 87 -7.75 -5.46 -5.52
C ILE A 87 -8.90 -5.04 -4.59
N ASN A 88 -8.71 -4.00 -3.79
CA ASN A 88 -9.76 -3.52 -2.87
C ASN A 88 -10.99 -3.00 -3.63
N GLY A 89 -10.79 -2.26 -4.73
CA GLY A 89 -11.87 -1.75 -5.58
C GLY A 89 -12.69 -2.86 -6.24
N LEU A 90 -12.02 -3.88 -6.78
CA LEU A 90 -12.66 -5.04 -7.41
C LEU A 90 -13.41 -5.90 -6.40
N ILE A 91 -12.86 -6.12 -5.20
CA ILE A 91 -13.55 -6.85 -4.13
C ILE A 91 -14.80 -6.09 -3.70
N LYS A 92 -14.71 -4.76 -3.52
CA LYS A 92 -15.87 -3.92 -3.21
C LYS A 92 -16.94 -4.03 -4.30
N ALA A 93 -16.55 -3.85 -5.56
CA ALA A 93 -17.48 -3.97 -6.68
C ALA A 93 -18.11 -5.37 -6.78
N PHE A 94 -17.35 -6.43 -6.50
CA PHE A 94 -17.86 -7.79 -6.45
C PHE A 94 -18.95 -7.96 -5.38
N LYS A 95 -18.79 -7.36 -4.18
CA LYS A 95 -19.81 -7.45 -3.13
C LYS A 95 -21.17 -6.96 -3.62
N ASP A 96 -21.18 -5.87 -4.39
CA ASP A 96 -22.39 -5.18 -4.84
C ASP A 96 -22.98 -5.82 -6.11
N THR A 97 -22.12 -6.26 -7.03
CA THR A 97 -22.54 -6.73 -8.37
C THR A 97 -22.63 -8.24 -8.52
N LYS A 98 -21.93 -8.99 -7.66
CA LYS A 98 -21.66 -10.42 -7.79
C LYS A 98 -21.01 -10.83 -9.12
N ASN A 99 -20.35 -9.90 -9.82
CA ASN A 99 -19.70 -10.20 -11.09
C ASN A 99 -18.40 -11.00 -10.88
N PRO A 100 -18.33 -12.28 -11.29
CA PRO A 100 -17.19 -13.15 -10.99
C PRO A 100 -15.88 -12.70 -11.64
N ALA A 101 -15.93 -11.87 -12.68
CA ALA A 101 -14.74 -11.31 -13.31
C ALA A 101 -13.96 -10.41 -12.33
N TYR A 102 -14.65 -9.68 -11.46
CA TYR A 102 -14.01 -8.80 -10.48
C TYR A 102 -13.29 -9.61 -9.39
N LEU A 103 -13.93 -10.66 -8.88
CA LEU A 103 -13.32 -11.57 -7.91
C LEU A 103 -12.09 -12.27 -8.51
N THR A 104 -12.23 -12.80 -9.72
CA THR A 104 -11.12 -13.46 -10.45
C THR A 104 -9.94 -12.53 -10.66
N ALA A 105 -10.18 -11.27 -11.04
CA ALA A 105 -9.12 -10.29 -11.21
C ALA A 105 -8.45 -9.90 -9.89
N ALA A 106 -9.23 -9.74 -8.80
CA ALA A 106 -8.68 -9.49 -7.48
C ALA A 106 -7.78 -10.64 -7.00
N GLU A 107 -8.20 -11.90 -7.20
CA GLU A 107 -7.41 -13.09 -6.86
C GLU A 107 -6.09 -13.18 -7.65
N LYS A 108 -6.09 -12.79 -8.93
CA LYS A 108 -4.84 -12.66 -9.71
C LYS A 108 -3.91 -11.60 -9.12
N GLY A 109 -4.45 -10.48 -8.64
CA GLY A 109 -3.68 -9.46 -7.93
C GLY A 109 -3.09 -9.97 -6.62
N ILE A 110 -3.85 -10.75 -5.84
CA ILE A 110 -3.37 -11.39 -4.61
C ILE A 110 -2.26 -12.40 -4.93
N ALA A 111 -2.43 -13.21 -5.97
CA ALA A 111 -1.41 -14.14 -6.44
C ALA A 111 -0.12 -13.41 -6.84
N TYR A 112 -0.23 -12.27 -7.52
CA TYR A 112 0.92 -11.41 -7.80
C TYR A 112 1.61 -10.93 -6.53
N ILE A 113 0.87 -10.38 -5.55
CA ILE A 113 1.46 -9.90 -4.29
C ILE A 113 2.25 -11.03 -3.62
N LEU A 114 1.65 -12.23 -3.50
CA LEU A 114 2.33 -13.39 -2.93
C LEU A 114 3.60 -13.78 -3.69
N SER A 115 3.60 -13.65 -5.02
CA SER A 115 4.77 -13.97 -5.86
C SER A 115 5.89 -12.94 -5.78
N ALA A 116 5.58 -11.69 -5.41
CA ALA A 116 6.54 -10.60 -5.33
C ALA A 116 7.30 -10.58 -4.00
N GLN A 117 6.81 -11.26 -2.96
CA GLN A 117 7.43 -11.25 -1.65
C GLN A 117 8.77 -11.98 -1.66
N TYR A 118 9.81 -11.34 -1.12
CA TYR A 118 11.11 -11.95 -0.94
C TYR A 118 11.12 -13.00 0.16
N GLU A 119 12.14 -13.87 0.17
CA GLU A 119 12.29 -14.91 1.18
C GLU A 119 12.39 -14.35 2.60
N ASN A 120 13.03 -13.18 2.75
CA ASN A 120 13.14 -12.44 4.01
C ASN A 120 11.87 -11.73 4.45
N GLY A 121 10.80 -11.79 3.65
CA GLY A 121 9.48 -11.22 3.95
C GLY A 121 9.22 -9.81 3.42
N GLY A 122 10.23 -9.13 2.90
CA GLY A 122 10.09 -7.81 2.31
C GLY A 122 9.41 -7.81 0.94
N PHE A 123 8.95 -6.64 0.50
CA PHE A 123 8.30 -6.44 -0.80
C PHE A 123 9.03 -5.38 -1.64
N PRO A 124 9.27 -5.65 -2.94
CA PRO A 124 9.83 -4.67 -3.85
C PRO A 124 8.81 -3.59 -4.24
N GLN A 125 9.31 -2.47 -4.76
CA GLN A 125 8.46 -1.44 -5.38
C GLN A 125 7.84 -1.96 -6.70
N TYR A 126 8.62 -2.65 -7.52
CA TYR A 126 8.20 -3.26 -8.79
C TYR A 126 8.57 -4.75 -8.84
N TYR A 127 7.76 -5.55 -9.54
CA TYR A 127 8.06 -6.95 -9.79
C TYR A 127 7.44 -7.37 -11.13
N PRO A 128 8.18 -8.00 -12.07
CA PRO A 128 9.50 -8.59 -11.93
C PRO A 128 10.68 -7.63 -12.17
N ASN A 129 10.42 -6.35 -12.43
CA ASN A 129 11.47 -5.38 -12.71
C ASN A 129 12.29 -5.04 -11.45
N LYS A 130 13.55 -5.50 -11.42
CA LYS A 130 14.49 -5.33 -10.31
C LYS A 130 15.55 -4.23 -10.56
N SER A 131 15.30 -3.29 -11.47
CA SER A 131 16.28 -2.24 -11.76
C SER A 131 16.36 -1.19 -10.66
N LEU A 132 17.57 -0.77 -10.29
CA LEU A 132 17.82 0.31 -9.33
C LEU A 132 17.12 0.04 -7.98
N TYR A 133 16.66 1.11 -7.32
CA TYR A 133 15.93 1.04 -6.05
C TYR A 133 14.58 0.32 -6.15
N ARG A 134 14.12 -0.09 -7.34
CA ARG A 134 12.80 -0.74 -7.50
C ARG A 134 12.76 -2.12 -6.85
N ALA A 135 13.91 -2.76 -6.74
CA ALA A 135 14.04 -4.07 -6.14
C ALA A 135 14.02 -3.98 -4.60
N GLU A 136 14.38 -2.84 -4.02
CA GLU A 136 14.54 -2.71 -2.56
C GLU A 136 13.27 -3.02 -1.79
N ILE A 137 13.44 -3.48 -0.55
CA ILE A 137 12.31 -3.61 0.37
C ILE A 137 11.76 -2.21 0.60
N THR A 138 10.54 -1.98 0.12
CA THR A 138 10.01 -0.62 -0.02
C THR A 138 8.87 -0.39 0.95
N TYR A 139 9.09 0.50 1.93
CA TYR A 139 8.03 1.08 2.74
C TYR A 139 7.48 2.37 2.14
N ASN A 140 8.29 3.09 1.36
CA ASN A 140 7.89 4.33 0.67
C ASN A 140 6.52 4.21 0.01
N ASP A 141 5.69 5.26 0.16
CA ASP A 141 4.31 5.30 -0.32
C ASP A 141 3.47 4.11 0.18
N ASN A 142 3.81 3.62 1.38
CA ASN A 142 3.22 2.46 2.07
C ASN A 142 3.25 1.16 1.25
N VAL A 143 4.17 0.99 0.30
CA VAL A 143 4.22 -0.17 -0.62
C VAL A 143 4.05 -1.51 0.11
N MET A 144 4.99 -1.83 1.00
CA MET A 144 4.97 -3.09 1.74
C MET A 144 3.77 -3.19 2.68
N ILE A 145 3.38 -2.09 3.32
CA ILE A 145 2.25 -2.08 4.27
C ILE A 145 0.92 -2.33 3.56
N ASN A 146 0.69 -1.71 2.41
CA ASN A 146 -0.52 -1.94 1.63
C ASN A 146 -0.60 -3.37 1.10
N ALA A 147 0.52 -3.96 0.67
CA ALA A 147 0.58 -5.36 0.27
C ALA A 147 0.21 -6.28 1.45
N LEU A 148 0.82 -6.05 2.62
CA LEU A 148 0.53 -6.83 3.82
C LEU A 148 -0.90 -6.64 4.32
N LEU A 149 -1.49 -5.45 4.20
CA LEU A 149 -2.89 -5.21 4.55
C LEU A 149 -3.86 -6.00 3.66
N VAL A 150 -3.58 -6.10 2.35
CA VAL A 150 -4.38 -6.95 1.45
C VAL A 150 -4.32 -8.40 1.90
N LEU A 151 -3.12 -8.93 2.17
CA LEU A 151 -2.95 -10.30 2.63
C LEU A 151 -3.56 -10.54 4.01
N TYR A 152 -3.45 -9.57 4.93
CA TYR A 152 -4.06 -9.65 6.24
C TYR A 152 -5.59 -9.70 6.15
N LYS A 153 -6.22 -8.95 5.24
CA LYS A 153 -7.67 -9.03 4.98
C LYS A 153 -8.09 -10.40 4.45
N VAL A 154 -7.27 -11.04 3.61
CA VAL A 154 -7.49 -12.45 3.18
C VAL A 154 -7.49 -13.38 4.41
N VAL A 155 -6.51 -13.22 5.30
CA VAL A 155 -6.38 -14.05 6.52
C VAL A 155 -7.61 -13.93 7.41
N ILE A 156 -8.00 -12.70 7.76
CA ILE A 156 -9.08 -12.45 8.72
C ILE A 156 -10.48 -12.52 8.09
N LYS A 157 -10.56 -12.68 6.75
CA LYS A 157 -11.81 -12.78 5.97
C LYS A 157 -12.77 -11.61 6.23
N GLN A 158 -12.28 -10.38 6.11
CA GLN A 158 -13.06 -9.16 6.32
C GLN A 158 -13.09 -8.28 5.07
N ASP A 159 -13.96 -7.27 5.06
CA ASP A 159 -14.09 -6.26 4.00
C ASP A 159 -14.41 -6.81 2.59
N GLY A 160 -15.04 -7.98 2.48
CA GLY A 160 -15.28 -8.66 1.20
C GLY A 160 -14.25 -9.72 0.85
N PHE A 161 -13.16 -9.82 1.61
CA PHE A 161 -12.16 -10.85 1.39
C PHE A 161 -12.62 -12.25 1.86
N GLU A 162 -13.77 -12.34 2.54
CA GLU A 162 -14.45 -13.61 2.83
C GLU A 162 -14.83 -14.42 1.57
N PHE A 163 -14.92 -13.77 0.41
CA PHE A 163 -15.22 -14.41 -0.88
C PHE A 163 -13.98 -14.92 -1.64
N ILE A 164 -12.77 -14.55 -1.20
CA ILE A 164 -11.53 -15.00 -1.84
C ILE A 164 -11.38 -16.50 -1.68
N ASN A 165 -10.88 -17.17 -2.72
CA ASN A 165 -10.63 -18.60 -2.71
C ASN A 165 -9.80 -18.99 -1.47
N PRO A 166 -10.30 -19.93 -0.63
CA PRO A 166 -9.62 -20.34 0.60
C PRO A 166 -8.18 -20.81 0.43
N ILE A 167 -7.78 -21.23 -0.79
CA ILE A 167 -6.40 -21.60 -1.11
C ILE A 167 -5.38 -20.48 -0.84
N PHE A 168 -5.81 -19.21 -0.83
CA PHE A 168 -4.94 -18.07 -0.55
C PHE A 168 -4.70 -17.86 0.94
N VAL A 169 -5.56 -18.38 1.83
CA VAL A 169 -5.52 -18.04 3.27
C VAL A 169 -4.22 -18.47 3.93
N SER A 170 -3.78 -19.72 3.75
CA SER A 170 -2.53 -20.21 4.37
C SER A 170 -1.29 -19.53 3.80
N LYS A 171 -1.28 -19.22 2.50
CA LYS A 171 -0.20 -18.49 1.84
C LYS A 171 -0.13 -17.04 2.33
N ALA A 172 -1.28 -16.38 2.44
CA ALA A 172 -1.39 -15.03 2.97
C ALA A 172 -0.96 -14.97 4.44
N GLN A 173 -1.35 -15.95 5.27
CA GLN A 173 -0.91 -16.05 6.66
C GLN A 173 0.61 -16.11 6.76
N THR A 174 1.23 -17.05 6.01
CA THR A 174 2.69 -17.21 5.98
C THR A 174 3.37 -15.92 5.50
N ALA A 175 2.81 -15.27 4.48
CA ALA A 175 3.35 -14.04 3.94
C ALA A 175 3.25 -12.86 4.93
N VAL A 176 2.14 -12.75 5.67
CA VAL A 176 1.97 -11.74 6.72
C VAL A 176 2.98 -11.96 7.85
N GLU A 177 3.15 -13.20 8.31
CA GLU A 177 4.15 -13.54 9.34
C GLU A 177 5.57 -13.17 8.92
N LYS A 178 5.97 -13.52 7.69
CA LYS A 178 7.27 -13.11 7.13
C LYS A 178 7.41 -11.60 7.02
N GLY A 179 6.35 -10.90 6.60
CA GLY A 179 6.32 -9.45 6.52
C GLY A 179 6.54 -8.78 7.88
N ILE A 180 5.87 -9.28 8.93
CA ILE A 180 6.06 -8.81 10.31
C ILE A 180 7.50 -9.08 10.75
N ALA A 181 8.05 -10.26 10.49
CA ALA A 181 9.44 -10.59 10.83
C ALA A 181 10.44 -9.64 10.14
N CYS A 182 10.21 -9.32 8.85
CA CYS A 182 10.99 -8.33 8.11
C CYS A 182 10.90 -6.94 8.75
N ILE A 183 9.68 -6.47 9.07
CA ILE A 183 9.45 -5.18 9.75
C ILE A 183 10.26 -5.09 11.03
N LEU A 184 10.15 -6.09 11.91
CA LEU A 184 10.87 -6.11 13.18
C LEU A 184 12.40 -6.15 12.98
N LYS A 185 12.89 -6.87 11.97
CA LYS A 185 14.32 -6.96 11.67
C LYS A 185 14.89 -5.68 11.06
N THR A 186 14.07 -4.92 10.33
CA THR A 186 14.45 -3.65 9.70
C THR A 186 14.31 -2.44 10.61
N GLN A 187 13.74 -2.56 11.80
CA GLN A 187 13.66 -1.42 12.73
C GLN A 187 15.07 -0.97 13.09
N VAL A 188 15.37 0.30 12.81
CA VAL A 188 16.74 0.81 12.90
C VAL A 188 17.16 0.86 14.38
N MET A 189 18.43 0.50 14.62
CA MET A 189 19.05 0.56 15.94
C MET A 189 19.94 1.79 16.02
N GLN A 190 19.73 2.63 17.03
CA GLN A 190 20.56 3.80 17.36
C GLN A 190 21.02 3.66 18.82
N ASP A 191 22.33 3.58 19.04
CA ASP A 191 22.93 3.43 20.38
C ASP A 191 22.29 2.33 21.24
N GLY A 192 22.02 1.17 20.63
CA GLY A 192 21.42 0.02 21.30
C GLY A 192 19.91 0.14 21.58
N LYS A 193 19.26 1.21 21.12
CA LYS A 193 17.79 1.40 21.19
C LYS A 193 17.17 1.30 19.81
N ARG A 194 15.95 0.76 19.75
CA ARG A 194 15.16 0.75 18.51
C ARG A 194 14.61 2.16 18.27
N SER A 195 14.68 2.62 17.03
CA SER A 195 14.09 3.88 16.57
C SER A 195 12.86 3.60 15.71
N ILE A 196 12.71 4.33 14.61
CA ILE A 196 11.74 4.06 13.55
C ILE A 196 12.39 3.32 12.37
N TRP A 197 11.77 3.39 11.18
CA TRP A 197 12.24 2.72 9.95
C TRP A 197 12.66 3.72 8.88
N ALA A 198 13.48 3.26 7.94
CA ALA A 198 13.76 3.94 6.68
C ALA A 198 12.64 3.70 5.65
N ALA A 199 12.62 4.53 4.60
CA ALA A 199 11.65 4.39 3.51
C ALA A 199 11.94 3.16 2.62
N GLN A 200 13.19 2.73 2.55
CA GLN A 200 13.59 1.52 1.82
C GLN A 200 14.84 0.88 2.42
N TYR A 201 15.01 -0.41 2.16
CA TYR A 201 16.12 -1.22 2.66
C TYR A 201 16.65 -2.12 1.55
N ASP A 202 17.96 -2.33 1.56
CA ASP A 202 18.59 -3.28 0.66
C ASP A 202 17.97 -4.69 0.84
N GLN A 203 17.49 -5.28 -0.25
CA GLN A 203 16.73 -6.53 -0.19
C GLN A 203 17.54 -7.75 0.28
N HIS A 204 18.86 -7.67 0.35
CA HIS A 204 19.72 -8.78 0.74
C HIS A 204 20.26 -8.58 2.16
N THR A 205 20.71 -7.37 2.48
CA THR A 205 21.39 -7.00 3.72
C THR A 205 20.44 -6.44 4.78
N LEU A 206 19.26 -5.95 4.38
CA LEU A 206 18.27 -5.29 5.24
C LEU A 206 18.78 -3.99 5.90
N VAL A 207 19.76 -3.34 5.28
CA VAL A 207 20.28 -2.04 5.71
C VAL A 207 19.49 -0.93 5.00
N PRO A 208 19.19 0.21 5.66
CA PRO A 208 18.58 1.36 5.00
C PRO A 208 19.28 1.71 3.68
N ALA A 209 18.49 1.88 2.63
CA ALA A 209 18.99 2.14 1.28
C ALA A 209 18.54 3.50 0.75
N GLN A 210 19.27 4.03 -0.23
CA GLN A 210 18.85 5.22 -0.96
C GLN A 210 17.82 4.85 -2.03
N ALA A 211 16.84 5.71 -2.28
CA ALA A 211 15.94 5.59 -3.44
C ALA A 211 16.34 6.56 -4.56
N ARG A 212 15.53 7.58 -4.81
CA ARG A 212 15.87 8.65 -5.75
C ARG A 212 17.02 9.49 -5.17
N LYS A 213 17.70 10.27 -6.01
CA LYS A 213 18.85 11.11 -5.59
C LYS A 213 18.56 12.04 -4.40
N PHE A 214 17.30 12.48 -4.27
CA PHE A 214 16.85 13.35 -3.18
C PHE A 214 16.24 12.58 -1.99
N GLU A 215 16.38 11.25 -1.96
CA GLU A 215 15.86 10.36 -0.91
C GLU A 215 17.00 9.49 -0.37
N PRO A 216 17.92 10.09 0.40
CA PRO A 216 19.07 9.39 0.97
C PRO A 216 18.64 8.26 1.91
N ALA A 217 19.57 7.36 2.24
CA ALA A 217 19.35 6.37 3.29
C ALA A 217 19.20 7.08 4.64
N SER A 218 17.99 7.06 5.19
CA SER A 218 17.62 7.85 6.37
C SER A 218 16.41 7.21 7.06
N LEU A 219 16.18 7.54 8.33
CA LEU A 219 14.91 7.29 8.97
C LEU A 219 13.80 8.07 8.25
N SER A 220 12.59 7.53 8.17
CA SER A 220 11.46 8.13 7.47
C SER A 220 10.21 8.16 8.32
N THR A 221 9.76 9.36 8.67
CA THR A 221 8.67 9.55 9.63
C THR A 221 7.31 9.19 9.05
N SER A 222 7.01 9.61 7.82
CA SER A 222 5.73 9.33 7.15
C SER A 222 5.49 7.83 7.00
N GLU A 223 6.48 7.09 6.51
CA GLU A 223 6.34 5.65 6.24
C GLU A 223 6.28 4.85 7.55
N SER A 224 7.05 5.27 8.56
CA SER A 224 7.06 4.62 9.87
C SER A 224 5.70 4.67 10.59
N VAL A 225 4.90 5.71 10.37
CA VAL A 225 3.54 5.80 10.92
C VAL A 225 2.64 4.67 10.42
N ALA A 226 2.74 4.32 9.14
CA ALA A 226 1.95 3.23 8.57
C ALA A 226 2.42 1.86 9.06
N ILE A 227 3.73 1.69 9.26
CA ILE A 227 4.32 0.47 9.85
C ILE A 227 3.76 0.27 11.26
N VAL A 228 3.81 1.29 12.11
CA VAL A 228 3.28 1.22 13.49
C VAL A 228 1.79 0.86 13.47
N ARG A 229 0.99 1.52 12.63
CA ARG A 229 -0.45 1.21 12.50
C ARG A 229 -0.70 -0.23 12.07
N PHE A 230 0.09 -0.76 11.13
CA PHE A 230 -0.03 -2.15 10.72
C PHE A 230 0.30 -3.12 11.87
N LEU A 231 1.38 -2.86 12.61
CA LEU A 231 1.78 -3.65 13.78
C LEU A 231 0.71 -3.62 14.88
N MET A 232 0.06 -2.48 15.11
CA MET A 232 -1.03 -2.34 16.09
C MET A 232 -2.27 -3.19 15.76
N MET A 233 -2.44 -3.61 14.50
CA MET A 233 -3.52 -4.51 14.06
C MET A 233 -3.21 -5.99 14.32
N GLN A 234 -1.96 -6.32 14.66
CA GLN A 234 -1.49 -7.68 14.87
C GLN A 234 -1.64 -8.12 16.34
N PRO A 235 -1.54 -9.43 16.64
CA PRO A 235 -1.39 -9.88 18.02
C PRO A 235 -0.22 -9.16 18.71
N ALA A 236 -0.49 -8.53 19.86
CA ALA A 236 0.47 -7.72 20.60
C ALA A 236 1.50 -8.60 21.34
N THR A 237 2.37 -9.29 20.61
CA THR A 237 3.50 -10.03 21.17
C THR A 237 4.52 -9.05 21.79
N PRO A 238 5.37 -9.49 22.74
CA PRO A 238 6.37 -8.60 23.35
C PRO A 238 7.26 -7.87 22.34
N ALA A 239 7.66 -8.55 21.25
CA ALA A 239 8.47 -7.94 20.20
C ALA A 239 7.72 -6.83 19.44
N ILE A 240 6.44 -7.05 19.14
CA ILE A 240 5.57 -6.06 18.48
C ILE A 240 5.30 -4.88 19.40
N GLN A 241 4.99 -5.14 20.68
CA GLN A 241 4.76 -4.08 21.67
C GLN A 241 6.00 -3.19 21.81
N GLN A 242 7.17 -3.80 22.01
CA GLN A 242 8.43 -3.08 22.13
C GLN A 242 8.75 -2.27 20.85
N ALA A 243 8.50 -2.83 19.66
CA ALA A 243 8.71 -2.12 18.40
C ALA A 243 7.84 -0.87 18.28
N ILE A 244 6.55 -0.98 18.62
CA ILE A 244 5.59 0.12 18.62
C ILE A 244 5.98 1.18 19.63
N GLU A 245 6.22 0.81 20.89
CA GLU A 245 6.52 1.74 21.98
C GLU A 245 7.80 2.54 21.72
N GLN A 246 8.85 1.87 21.22
CA GLN A 246 10.11 2.54 20.87
C GLN A 246 9.95 3.49 19.69
N ALA A 247 9.14 3.15 18.70
CA ALA A 247 8.82 4.07 17.60
C ALA A 247 8.02 5.30 18.08
N ILE A 248 7.04 5.11 18.97
CA ILE A 248 6.28 6.21 19.57
C ILE A 248 7.20 7.11 20.40
N GLN A 249 8.06 6.53 21.23
CA GLN A 249 9.05 7.28 22.00
C GLN A 249 9.97 8.08 21.08
N TRP A 250 10.45 7.49 19.98
CA TRP A 250 11.28 8.19 19.02
C TRP A 250 10.54 9.38 18.39
N PHE A 251 9.27 9.22 18.01
CA PHE A 251 8.51 10.35 17.46
C PHE A 251 8.35 11.50 18.46
N GLN A 252 8.07 11.18 19.73
CA GLN A 252 7.92 12.17 20.80
C GLN A 252 9.24 12.90 21.14
N GLN A 253 10.39 12.30 20.85
CA GLN A 253 11.71 12.88 21.14
C GLN A 253 12.28 13.73 19.99
N ASN A 254 11.74 13.57 18.78
CA ASN A 254 12.31 14.11 17.55
C ASN A 254 11.30 14.97 16.77
N ASP A 255 10.32 15.54 17.46
CA ASP A 255 9.39 16.48 16.87
C ASP A 255 9.97 17.89 16.76
N ILE A 256 9.26 18.76 16.05
CA ILE A 256 9.58 20.16 15.85
C ILE A 256 8.33 20.93 16.27
N GLU A 257 8.32 21.41 17.50
CA GLU A 257 7.25 22.22 18.07
C GLU A 257 7.30 23.66 17.55
N GLY A 258 6.15 24.32 17.52
CA GLY A 258 6.07 25.75 17.25
C GLY A 258 6.10 26.12 15.77
N TYR A 259 5.99 25.14 14.86
CA TYR A 259 6.01 25.36 13.43
C TYR A 259 4.98 24.51 12.69
N ARG A 260 4.46 25.06 11.60
CA ARG A 260 3.77 24.29 10.55
C ARG A 260 4.49 24.44 9.22
N PHE A 261 4.31 23.46 8.32
CA PHE A 261 4.85 23.52 6.97
C PHE A 261 3.77 23.91 5.97
N ASP A 262 3.86 25.12 5.44
CA ASP A 262 2.76 25.77 4.72
C ASP A 262 3.21 26.34 3.37
N ARG A 263 2.25 26.60 2.48
CA ARG A 263 2.49 27.22 1.17
C ARG A 263 2.15 28.70 1.25
N VAL A 264 3.17 29.54 1.34
CA VAL A 264 3.04 30.99 1.55
C VAL A 264 3.30 31.72 0.23
N GLN A 265 2.47 32.72 -0.08
CA GLN A 265 2.71 33.57 -1.25
C GLN A 265 3.82 34.59 -0.96
N ASN A 266 4.83 34.62 -1.81
CA ASN A 266 5.86 35.66 -1.80
C ASN A 266 5.22 37.00 -2.21
N LYS A 267 5.35 38.02 -1.35
CA LYS A 267 4.70 39.32 -1.56
C LYS A 267 5.21 40.05 -2.80
N LEU A 268 6.47 39.83 -3.17
CA LEU A 268 7.15 40.50 -4.29
C LEU A 268 6.91 39.74 -5.61
N THR A 269 7.25 38.45 -5.66
CA THR A 269 7.17 37.67 -6.91
C THR A 269 5.76 37.15 -7.20
N LYS A 270 4.86 37.19 -6.21
CA LYS A 270 3.51 36.55 -6.24
C LYS A 270 3.53 35.04 -6.41
N GLU A 271 4.71 34.42 -6.47
CA GLU A 271 4.87 32.98 -6.49
C GLU A 271 4.59 32.39 -5.11
N TYR A 272 4.23 31.11 -5.08
CA TYR A 272 4.02 30.40 -3.83
C TYR A 272 5.22 29.55 -3.48
N GLU A 273 5.64 29.63 -2.23
CA GLU A 273 6.78 28.90 -1.70
C GLU A 273 6.37 28.09 -0.46
N ARG A 274 6.90 26.87 -0.33
CA ARG A 274 6.77 26.09 0.89
C ARG A 274 7.79 26.54 1.91
N ARG A 275 7.33 26.82 3.13
CA ARG A 275 8.16 27.33 4.23
C ARG A 275 7.69 26.77 5.56
N LEU A 276 8.63 26.73 6.52
CA LEU A 276 8.28 26.62 7.92
C LEU A 276 7.72 27.97 8.38
N VAL A 277 6.52 27.94 8.97
CA VAL A 277 5.82 29.11 9.48
C VAL A 277 5.61 28.93 10.97
N ALA A 278 5.96 29.94 11.76
CA ALA A 278 5.78 29.91 13.21
C ALA A 278 4.30 29.70 13.55
N ASP A 279 4.05 28.74 14.44
CA ASP A 279 2.73 28.35 14.93
C ASP A 279 2.90 27.62 16.26
N SER A 280 2.70 28.32 17.37
CA SER A 280 2.87 27.77 18.73
C SER A 280 1.90 26.63 19.07
N THR A 281 0.93 26.33 18.21
CA THR A 281 -0.04 25.25 18.40
C THR A 281 0.23 24.04 17.53
N SER A 282 1.25 24.09 16.67
CA SER A 282 1.57 23.00 15.74
C SER A 282 2.84 22.26 16.13
N THR A 283 2.80 20.95 15.91
CA THR A 283 3.95 20.06 15.99
C THR A 283 4.11 19.34 14.66
N ILE A 284 5.32 19.34 14.11
CA ILE A 284 5.65 18.68 12.84
C ILE A 284 6.91 17.83 13.02
N TRP A 285 7.17 17.00 12.01
CA TRP A 285 8.39 16.22 11.88
C TRP A 285 8.98 16.49 10.50
N ALA A 286 10.30 16.45 10.38
CA ALA A 286 10.91 16.32 9.06
C ALA A 286 10.54 14.97 8.43
N ARG A 287 10.60 14.86 7.11
CA ARG A 287 10.34 13.58 6.44
C ARG A 287 11.47 12.60 6.67
N PHE A 288 12.70 13.10 6.74
CA PHE A 288 13.91 12.30 6.86
C PHE A 288 14.79 12.77 8.01
N TYR A 289 15.32 11.81 8.75
CA TYR A 289 16.24 12.02 9.86
C TYR A 289 17.49 11.16 9.68
N ASP A 290 18.63 11.69 10.06
CA ASP A 290 19.92 11.00 10.00
C ASP A 290 19.88 9.68 10.79
N LEU A 291 20.50 8.63 10.23
CA LEU A 291 20.49 7.29 10.82
C LEU A 291 21.25 7.23 12.14
N PHE A 292 22.16 8.17 12.42
CA PHE A 292 23.02 8.11 13.59
C PHE A 292 22.59 9.08 14.69
N ASP A 293 22.29 10.32 14.34
CA ASP A 293 22.12 11.40 15.32
C ASP A 293 20.75 12.07 15.34
N ASN A 294 19.80 11.59 14.52
CA ASN A 294 18.44 12.13 14.42
C ASN A 294 18.38 13.62 14.08
N ARG A 295 19.36 14.17 13.36
CA ARG A 295 19.18 15.50 12.75
C ARG A 295 18.25 15.40 11.53
N PRO A 296 17.28 16.31 11.37
CA PRO A 296 16.58 16.48 10.11
C PRO A 296 17.55 16.62 8.95
N LEU A 297 17.28 15.91 7.85
CA LEU A 297 18.08 15.99 6.63
C LEU A 297 17.21 16.12 5.39
N PHE A 298 17.81 16.65 4.33
CA PHE A 298 17.14 16.96 3.07
C PHE A 298 18.03 16.53 1.89
N GLY A 299 17.42 15.94 0.87
CA GLY A 299 18.11 15.56 -0.36
C GLY A 299 17.80 16.52 -1.52
N ASP A 300 18.66 16.51 -2.53
CA ASP A 300 18.44 17.28 -3.76
C ASP A 300 18.74 16.46 -5.03
N ARG A 301 18.44 17.00 -6.21
CA ARG A 301 18.61 16.29 -7.50
C ARG A 301 20.06 16.00 -7.86
N ASP A 302 20.99 16.72 -7.26
CA ASP A 302 22.43 16.53 -7.41
C ASP A 302 22.99 15.41 -6.49
N ASN A 303 22.13 14.74 -5.73
CA ASN A 303 22.50 13.68 -4.77
C ASN A 303 23.25 14.19 -3.53
N THR A 304 23.17 15.50 -3.23
CA THR A 304 23.70 16.06 -1.99
C THR A 304 22.72 15.88 -0.82
N VAL A 305 23.29 15.67 0.37
CA VAL A 305 22.57 15.72 1.65
C VAL A 305 22.81 17.09 2.26
N LYS A 306 21.73 17.75 2.67
CA LYS A 306 21.70 19.06 3.30
C LYS A 306 21.05 18.94 4.67
N TYR A 307 21.53 19.71 5.64
CA TYR A 307 20.96 19.75 6.99
C TYR A 307 20.20 21.05 7.27
N ASN A 308 20.26 22.01 6.34
CA ASN A 308 19.45 23.22 6.34
C ASN A 308 18.45 23.16 5.18
N PHE A 309 17.16 23.33 5.48
CA PHE A 309 16.10 23.30 4.47
C PHE A 309 16.29 24.38 3.42
N GLU A 310 16.78 25.56 3.81
CA GLU A 310 16.96 26.70 2.89
C GLU A 310 18.02 26.44 1.80
N ASP A 311 18.92 25.49 2.03
CA ASP A 311 19.94 25.11 1.05
C ASP A 311 19.36 24.24 -0.07
N VAL A 312 18.16 23.67 0.11
CA VAL A 312 17.50 22.81 -0.88
C VAL A 312 17.03 23.66 -2.07
N SER A 313 17.22 23.15 -3.28
CA SER A 313 16.79 23.82 -4.51
C SER A 313 15.30 24.18 -4.46
N VAL A 314 14.96 25.35 -5.02
CA VAL A 314 13.58 25.88 -5.03
C VAL A 314 12.59 24.85 -5.60
N GLU A 315 12.99 24.13 -6.64
CA GLU A 315 12.16 23.10 -7.26
C GLU A 315 11.86 21.93 -6.30
N ARG A 316 12.85 21.47 -5.52
CA ARG A 316 12.65 20.39 -4.54
C ARG A 316 11.94 20.85 -3.28
N ARG A 317 12.22 22.06 -2.77
CA ARG A 317 11.50 22.62 -1.61
C ARG A 317 9.99 22.69 -1.84
N ASN A 318 9.60 23.10 -3.05
CA ASN A 318 8.21 23.31 -3.40
C ASN A 318 7.49 22.03 -3.88
N GLY A 319 8.24 21.13 -4.51
CA GLY A 319 7.71 19.91 -5.14
C GLY A 319 7.60 18.69 -4.23
N TYR A 320 8.05 18.77 -2.98
CA TYR A 320 8.08 17.62 -2.07
C TYR A 320 7.71 18.03 -0.64
N ALA A 321 7.04 17.12 0.08
CA ALA A 321 6.66 17.34 1.47
C ALA A 321 7.83 16.96 2.38
N TRP A 322 8.67 17.94 2.72
CA TRP A 322 9.84 17.75 3.59
C TRP A 322 9.51 17.75 5.08
N PHE A 323 8.33 18.25 5.45
CA PHE A 323 7.82 18.23 6.81
C PHE A 323 6.33 17.92 6.81
N GLY A 324 5.83 17.39 7.92
CA GLY A 324 4.42 17.09 8.11
C GLY A 324 4.09 16.67 9.54
N ASN A 325 2.80 16.64 9.86
CA ASN A 325 2.27 16.21 11.16
C ASN A 325 1.87 14.72 11.16
N TRP A 326 2.51 13.88 10.34
CA TRP A 326 2.08 12.48 10.14
C TRP A 326 1.94 11.66 11.44
N PRO A 327 2.85 11.77 12.43
CA PRO A 327 2.76 11.04 13.70
C PRO A 327 1.71 11.56 14.69
N GLU A 328 1.25 12.81 14.58
CA GLU A 328 0.38 13.48 15.56
C GLU A 328 -0.83 12.63 15.96
N LYS A 329 -1.67 12.26 14.98
CA LYS A 329 -2.85 11.41 15.24
C LYS A 329 -2.50 10.02 15.79
N LEU A 330 -1.36 9.46 15.35
CA LEU A 330 -0.90 8.17 15.84
C LEU A 330 -0.61 8.24 17.35
N ILE A 331 0.12 9.28 17.77
CA ILE A 331 0.52 9.49 19.17
C ILE A 331 -0.68 9.86 20.05
N GLU A 332 -1.51 10.80 19.61
CA GLU A 332 -2.58 11.36 20.44
C GLU A 332 -3.82 10.46 20.55
N LYS A 333 -4.11 9.67 19.51
CA LYS A 333 -5.38 8.95 19.39
C LYS A 333 -5.19 7.46 19.22
N ASP A 334 -4.44 7.06 18.21
CA ASP A 334 -4.36 5.65 17.83
C ASP A 334 -3.62 4.84 18.92
N PHE A 335 -2.47 5.32 19.41
CA PHE A 335 -1.64 4.63 20.39
C PHE A 335 -2.27 4.51 21.79
N PRO A 336 -2.85 5.57 22.40
CA PRO A 336 -3.54 5.45 23.69
C PRO A 336 -4.74 4.48 23.61
N LYS A 337 -5.48 4.50 22.49
CA LYS A 337 -6.57 3.55 22.25
C LYS A 337 -6.06 2.11 22.20
N TRP A 338 -4.96 1.88 21.50
CA TRP A 338 -4.35 0.55 21.41
C TRP A 338 -3.82 0.06 22.76
N LYS A 339 -3.12 0.88 23.54
CA LYS A 339 -2.69 0.53 24.89
C LYS A 339 -3.87 0.11 25.78
N LYS A 340 -4.97 0.87 25.73
CA LYS A 340 -6.21 0.54 26.47
C LYS A 340 -6.80 -0.79 26.02
N GLN A 341 -6.85 -1.06 24.71
CA GLN A 341 -7.38 -2.30 24.15
C GLN A 341 -6.59 -3.53 24.62
N TYR A 342 -5.26 -3.43 24.68
CA TYR A 342 -4.38 -4.53 25.06
C TYR A 342 -3.96 -4.53 26.54
N LYS A 343 -4.49 -3.59 27.35
CA LYS A 343 -4.16 -3.42 28.77
C LYS A 343 -2.66 -3.25 29.04
N ILE A 344 -1.98 -2.55 28.13
CA ILE A 344 -0.56 -2.21 28.23
C ILE A 344 -0.43 -0.96 29.11
N GLN A 345 0.42 -1.03 30.14
CA GLN A 345 0.60 0.05 31.12
C GLN A 345 1.28 1.26 30.50
#